data_AF-A0A952GS54-F1
#
_entry.id   AF-A0A952GS54-F1
#
_cell.length_a   1.000
_cell.length_b   1.000
_cell.length_c   1.000
_cell.angle_alpha   90.00
_cell.angle_beta   90.00
_cell.angle_gamma   90.00
#
_symmetry.space_group_name_H-M   'P 1'
#
loop_
_entity.id
_entity.type
_entity.pdbx_description
1 polymer ?
#
loop_
_entity_poly.entity_id
_entity_poly.type
_entity_poly.pdbx_seq_one_letter_code
_entity_poly.pdbx_strand_id
1 'polypeptide(L)'
;MPLEELPDPLAPETPPPKDETPEGEAPRRRRWPLVLYSVAGLLAITILWLVITAPLSRALEPLADPALLLLDDSGRPIALRGAIKEAPVDV
;
A
#
# COMPACT_ATOMS: atom_id res chain seq x y z
N MET A 1 41.87 15.95 66.40
CA MET A 1 40.92 15.40 65.42
C MET A 1 39.53 15.80 65.87
N PRO A 2 38.83 16.72 65.18
CA PRO A 2 37.45 17.06 65.51
C PRO A 2 36.52 15.89 65.12
N LEU A 3 35.59 15.52 66.01
CA LEU A 3 34.63 14.43 65.83
C LEU A 3 33.35 14.88 65.09
N GLU A 4 33.43 15.99 64.34
CA GLU A 4 32.28 16.64 63.67
C GLU A 4 31.95 16.07 62.28
N GLU A 5 32.66 15.04 61.82
CA GLU A 5 32.44 14.37 60.53
C GLU A 5 31.86 12.94 60.68
N LEU A 6 31.17 12.64 61.79
CA LEU A 6 30.37 11.42 61.86
C LEU A 6 29.00 11.68 61.21
N PRO A 7 28.63 10.97 60.13
CA PRO A 7 27.32 11.12 59.50
C PRO A 7 26.23 10.79 60.52
N ASP A 8 25.32 11.74 60.75
CA ASP A 8 24.25 11.65 61.74
C ASP A 8 23.28 10.52 61.35
N PRO A 9 23.19 9.41 62.10
CA PRO A 9 22.42 8.22 61.69
C PRO A 9 20.90 8.45 61.73
N LEU A 10 20.45 9.60 62.23
CA LEU A 10 19.04 9.98 62.32
C LEU A 10 18.67 11.15 61.42
N ALA A 11 19.61 11.68 60.63
CA ALA A 11 19.25 12.61 59.56
C ALA A 11 18.33 11.87 58.58
N PRO A 12 17.17 12.44 58.20
CA PRO A 12 16.40 11.86 57.11
C PRO A 12 17.32 11.82 55.90
N GLU A 13 17.59 10.62 55.34
CA GLU A 13 18.20 10.48 54.03
C GLU A 13 17.35 11.32 53.08
N THR A 14 17.79 12.55 52.81
CA THR A 14 17.28 13.29 51.68
C THR A 14 17.93 12.56 50.52
N PRO A 15 17.19 11.78 49.71
CA PRO A 15 17.81 11.09 48.61
C PRO A 15 18.57 12.13 47.80
N PRO A 16 19.80 11.81 47.32
CA PRO A 16 20.51 12.71 46.43
C PRO A 16 19.52 13.13 45.33
N PRO A 17 19.59 14.38 44.82
CA PRO A 17 18.84 14.72 43.61
C PRO A 17 19.14 13.59 42.65
N LYS A 18 18.12 12.78 42.36
CA LYS A 18 18.25 11.76 41.33
C LYS A 18 18.61 12.61 40.13
N ASP A 19 19.82 12.45 39.62
CA ASP A 19 20.11 12.82 38.26
C ASP A 19 19.15 11.95 37.45
N GLU A 20 17.93 12.47 37.28
CA GLU A 20 16.90 11.92 36.44
C GLU A 20 17.41 12.14 35.02
N THR A 21 18.36 11.31 34.65
CA THR A 21 18.54 10.86 33.29
C THR A 21 17.69 9.61 33.14
N PRO A 22 16.40 9.71 32.80
CA PRO A 22 15.89 8.90 31.70
C PRO A 22 16.36 9.66 30.46
N GLU A 23 17.51 9.32 29.89
CA GLU A 23 17.55 8.36 28.77
C GLU A 23 16.24 8.42 27.97
N GLY A 24 15.97 9.61 27.44
CA GLY A 24 14.88 9.85 26.50
C GLY A 24 15.25 9.15 25.20
N GLU A 25 14.88 7.88 25.11
CA GLU A 25 14.93 7.07 23.91
C GLU A 25 14.31 7.89 22.78
N ALA A 26 15.16 8.44 21.91
CA ALA A 26 14.71 9.35 20.87
C ALA A 26 13.60 8.67 20.09
N PRO A 27 12.43 9.31 19.84
CA PRO A 27 11.35 8.66 19.10
C PRO A 27 11.81 8.48 17.65
N ARG A 28 12.47 7.37 17.37
CA ARG A 28 13.05 6.99 16.07
C ARG A 28 11.98 6.58 15.06
N ARG A 29 10.76 7.10 15.17
CA ARG A 29 9.64 6.70 14.32
C ARG A 29 8.79 7.88 13.87
N ARG A 30 9.41 9.00 13.48
CA ARG A 30 8.68 10.16 12.93
C ARG A 30 8.65 10.25 11.41
N ARG A 31 9.53 9.53 10.70
CA ARG A 31 9.61 9.59 9.22
C ARG A 31 8.81 8.51 8.49
N TRP A 32 8.49 7.41 9.16
CA TRP A 32 7.68 6.33 8.59
C TRP A 32 6.30 6.78 8.08
N PRO A 33 5.53 7.63 8.81
CA PRO A 33 4.29 8.15 8.26
C PRO A 33 4.52 9.01 7.02
N LEU A 34 5.62 9.78 6.96
CA LEU A 34 5.92 10.64 5.80
C LEU A 34 6.26 9.82 4.55
N VAL A 35 7.00 8.72 4.71
CA VAL A 35 7.26 7.76 3.62
C VAL A 35 5.95 7.10 3.19
N LEU A 36 5.11 6.68 4.14
CA LEU A 36 3.80 6.08 3.84
C LEU A 36 2.89 7.04 3.07
N TYR A 37 2.81 8.31 3.48
CA TYR A 37 2.05 9.35 2.78
C TYR A 37 2.60 9.62 1.38
N SER A 38 3.93 9.60 1.22
CA SER A 38 4.56 9.80 -0.09
C SER A 38 4.23 8.64 -1.05
N VAL A 39 4.30 7.39 -0.58
CA VAL A 39 3.92 6.21 -1.36
C VAL A 39 2.43 6.22 -1.69
N ALA A 40 1.57 6.53 -0.72
CA ALA A 40 0.12 6.63 -0.92
C ALA A 40 -0.24 7.74 -1.92
N GLY A 41 0.43 8.90 -1.85
CA GLY A 41 0.22 10.01 -2.77
C GLY A 41 0.65 9.66 -4.20
N LEU A 42 1.81 9.00 -4.36
CA LEU A 42 2.26 8.51 -5.66
C LEU A 42 1.24 7.53 -6.26
N LEU A 43 0.79 6.56 -5.46
CA LEU A 43 -0.20 5.57 -5.88
C LEU A 43 -1.52 6.23 -6.30
N ALA A 44 -2.01 7.20 -5.53
CA ALA A 44 -3.23 7.94 -5.84
C ALA A 44 -3.12 8.70 -7.17
N ILE A 45 -1.99 9.35 -7.43
CA ILE A 45 -1.72 10.03 -8.71
C ILE A 45 -1.69 9.02 -9.86
N THR A 46 -1.03 7.88 -9.69
CA THR A 46 -0.98 6.82 -10.71
C THR A 46 -2.38 6.28 -11.02
N ILE A 47 -3.20 6.03 -9.99
CA ILE A 47 -4.58 5.57 -10.19
C ILE A 47 -5.40 6.64 -10.91
N LEU A 48 -5.33 7.89 -10.48
CA LEU A 48 -6.04 9.00 -11.13
C LEU A 48 -5.63 9.13 -12.60
N TRP A 49 -4.34 9.00 -12.88
CA TRP A 49 -3.82 9.00 -14.25
C TRP A 49 -4.33 7.81 -15.07
N LEU A 50 -4.28 6.58 -14.53
CA LEU A 50 -4.78 5.37 -15.20
C LEU A 50 -6.27 5.47 -15.52
N VAL A 51 -7.07 6.00 -14.59
CA VAL A 51 -8.51 6.23 -14.82
C VAL A 51 -8.74 7.12 -16.05
N ILE A 52 -7.84 8.08 -16.33
CA ILE A 52 -7.95 9.01 -17.46
C ILE A 52 -7.32 8.45 -18.75
N THR A 53 -6.16 7.80 -18.70
CA THR A 53 -5.35 7.47 -19.89
C THR A 53 -5.60 6.09 -20.48
N ALA A 54 -5.78 5.08 -19.63
CA ALA A 54 -5.94 3.69 -20.03
C ALA A 54 -6.93 3.08 -19.04
N PRO A 55 -8.24 3.11 -19.36
CA PRO A 55 -9.25 3.07 -18.34
C PRO A 55 -9.15 1.74 -17.61
N LEU A 56 -8.96 1.78 -16.29
CA LEU A 56 -9.18 0.60 -15.44
C LEU A 56 -10.54 -0.05 -15.77
N SER A 57 -11.53 0.75 -16.20
CA SER A 57 -12.82 0.27 -16.71
C SER A 57 -12.73 -0.57 -17.98
N ARG A 58 -11.76 -0.35 -18.89
CA ARG A 58 -11.52 -1.23 -20.06
C ARG A 58 -10.91 -2.56 -19.66
N ALA A 59 -10.14 -2.61 -18.58
CA ALA A 59 -9.63 -3.87 -18.04
C ALA A 59 -10.73 -4.72 -17.35
N LEU A 60 -11.79 -4.06 -16.88
CA LEU A 60 -12.98 -4.70 -16.30
C LEU A 60 -14.08 -4.98 -17.33
N GLU A 61 -13.97 -4.39 -18.52
CA GLU A 61 -14.90 -4.68 -19.60
C GLU A 61 -14.73 -6.16 -19.98
N PRO A 62 -15.82 -6.94 -20.01
CA PRO A 62 -15.72 -8.33 -20.44
C PRO A 62 -15.09 -8.35 -21.82
N LEU A 63 -14.05 -9.18 -21.96
CA LEU A 63 -13.33 -9.31 -23.22
C LEU A 63 -14.36 -9.60 -24.31
N ALA A 64 -14.49 -8.70 -25.29
CA ALA A 64 -15.45 -8.86 -26.38
C ALA A 64 -15.24 -10.25 -26.97
N ASP A 65 -16.31 -11.06 -27.05
CA ASP A 65 -16.25 -12.45 -27.52
C ASP A 65 -15.47 -12.52 -28.83
N PRO A 66 -14.17 -12.83 -28.80
CA PRO A 66 -13.30 -12.48 -29.91
C PRO A 66 -13.47 -13.58 -30.94
N ALA A 67 -14.38 -13.36 -31.88
CA ALA A 67 -14.61 -14.24 -33.02
C ALA A 67 -13.68 -13.82 -34.16
N LEU A 68 -12.70 -14.67 -34.46
CA LEU A 68 -11.88 -14.55 -35.65
C LEU A 68 -12.63 -15.20 -36.81
N LEU A 69 -12.93 -14.40 -37.84
CA LEU A 69 -13.61 -14.85 -39.05
C LEU A 69 -12.62 -14.76 -40.22
N LEU A 70 -12.15 -15.91 -40.66
CA LEU A 70 -11.27 -16.03 -41.81
C LEU A 70 -12.14 -16.04 -43.06
N LEU A 71 -11.93 -15.06 -43.92
CA LEU A 71 -12.59 -14.92 -45.21
C LEU A 71 -11.70 -15.46 -46.32
N ASP A 72 -12.32 -16.05 -47.34
CA ASP A 72 -11.66 -16.22 -48.63
C ASP A 72 -11.56 -14.87 -49.38
N ASP A 73 -10.92 -14.89 -50.54
CA ASP A 73 -10.81 -13.74 -51.44
C ASP A 73 -12.15 -13.25 -52.00
N SER A 74 -13.18 -14.08 -51.89
CA SER A 74 -14.55 -13.88 -52.36
C SER A 74 -15.50 -13.43 -51.24
N GLY A 75 -14.99 -13.24 -50.01
CA GLY A 75 -15.76 -12.80 -48.84
C GLY A 75 -16.58 -13.89 -48.14
N ARG A 76 -16.35 -15.18 -48.42
CA ARG A 76 -17.00 -16.30 -47.73
C ARG A 76 -16.22 -16.73 -46.49
N PRO A 77 -16.89 -17.05 -45.38
CA PRO A 77 -16.23 -17.54 -44.18
C PRO A 77 -15.71 -18.97 -44.37
N ILE A 78 -14.40 -19.16 -44.20
CA ILE A 78 -13.72 -20.47 -44.30
C ILE A 78 -13.35 -21.06 -42.92
N ALA A 79 -13.23 -20.22 -41.91
CA ALA A 79 -13.00 -20.65 -40.54
C ALA A 79 -13.49 -19.60 -39.54
N LEU A 80 -14.13 -20.11 -38.49
CA LEU A 80 -14.66 -19.35 -37.38
C LEU A 80 -13.94 -19.83 -36.13
N ARG A 81 -13.27 -18.93 -35.42
CA ARG A 81 -12.52 -19.28 -34.19
C ARG A 81 -12.89 -18.33 -33.07
N GLY A 82 -13.40 -18.86 -31.97
CA GLY A 82 -13.85 -18.07 -30.82
C GLY A 82 -15.26 -18.46 -30.40
N ALA A 83 -15.91 -17.59 -29.65
CA ALA A 83 -17.25 -17.82 -29.11
C ALA A 83 -18.35 -17.57 -30.16
N ILE A 84 -18.46 -18.49 -31.11
CA ILE A 84 -19.57 -18.50 -32.08
C ILE A 84 -20.70 -19.30 -31.43
N LYS A 85 -21.82 -18.65 -31.11
CA LYS A 85 -23.06 -19.32 -30.68
C LYS A 85 -24.06 -19.33 -31.84
N GLU A 86 -24.41 -20.51 -32.32
CA GLU A 86 -25.56 -20.67 -33.21
C GLU A 86 -26.87 -20.49 -32.42
N ALA A 87 -27.93 -20.09 -33.12
CA ALA A 87 -29.25 -19.99 -32.53
C ALA A 87 -29.68 -21.37 -31.98
N PRO A 88 -30.40 -21.41 -30.85
CA PRO A 88 -30.91 -22.66 -30.31
C PRO A 88 -31.75 -23.39 -31.36
N VAL A 89 -31.50 -24.68 -31.53
CA VAL A 89 -32.29 -25.54 -32.42
C VAL A 89 -33.57 -25.92 -31.68
N ASP A 90 -34.73 -25.57 -32.24
CA ASP A 90 -36.02 -26.06 -31.73
C ASP A 90 -36.05 -27.59 -31.87
N VAL A 91 -36.39 -28.28 -30.76
CA VAL A 91 -36.51 -29.74 -30.65
C VAL A 91 -37.96 -30.19 -30.70
#